data_AF-A0A7K0TC44-F1
#
_entry.id   AF-A0A7K0TC44-F1
#
_cell.length_a   1.000
_cell.length_b   1.000
_cell.length_c   1.000
_cell.angle_alpha   90.00
_cell.angle_beta   90.00
_cell.angle_gamma   90.00
#
_symmetry.space_group_name_H-M   'P 1'
#
loop_
_entity.id
_entity.type
_entity.pdbx_description
1 polymer ?
#
loop_
_entity_poly.entity_id
_entity_poly.type
_entity_poly.pdbx_seq_one_letter_code
_entity_poly.pdbx_strand_id
1 'polypeptide(L)'
;MSTVLEPTTLSIEGMTCSSCVNTVEKALNSLAGVSATINFATETAHILAPADMDFKELIKSVEKAGYKAALLQAGQSVTLHNKKSARALFFAAIFAIPAVTISMVMSWHHQI
;
A
#
# COMPACT_ATOMS: atom_id res chain seq x y z
N MET A 1 -28.17 -14.99 -6.82
CA MET A 1 -27.37 -14.89 -5.58
C MET A 1 -26.11 -14.13 -5.92
N SER A 2 -26.01 -12.87 -5.52
CA SER A 2 -24.82 -12.05 -5.75
C SER A 2 -23.74 -12.50 -4.78
N THR A 3 -22.71 -13.19 -5.27
CA THR A 3 -21.54 -13.54 -4.46
C THR A 3 -20.81 -12.25 -4.10
N VAL A 4 -20.86 -11.85 -2.83
CA VAL A 4 -20.10 -10.71 -2.34
C VAL A 4 -18.63 -11.11 -2.33
N LEU A 5 -17.80 -10.42 -3.11
CA LEU A 5 -16.35 -10.60 -3.14
C LEU A 5 -15.73 -9.63 -2.15
N GLU A 6 -14.88 -10.14 -1.25
CA GLU A 6 -14.22 -9.35 -0.23
C GLU A 6 -12.73 -9.20 -0.57
N PRO A 7 -12.23 -7.95 -0.73
CA PRO A 7 -10.82 -7.70 -1.01
C PRO A 7 -9.97 -7.93 0.24
N THR A 8 -8.98 -8.79 0.11
CA THR A 8 -8.04 -9.15 1.17
C THR A 8 -6.63 -8.93 0.68
N THR A 9 -5.76 -8.39 1.55
CA THR A 9 -4.34 -8.29 1.25
C THR A 9 -3.55 -9.17 2.21
N LEU A 10 -2.62 -9.96 1.69
CA LEU A 10 -1.68 -10.75 2.48
C LEU A 10 -0.26 -10.22 2.25
N SER A 11 0.54 -10.16 3.32
CA SER A 11 1.99 -10.00 3.24
C SER A 11 2.61 -11.36 3.00
N ILE A 12 3.54 -11.48 2.05
CA ILE A 12 4.24 -12.74 1.77
C ILE A 12 5.75 -12.54 1.99
N GLU A 13 6.34 -13.33 2.87
CA GLU A 13 7.78 -13.29 3.12
C GLU A 13 8.54 -14.32 2.28
N GLY A 14 9.75 -13.97 1.85
CA GLY A 14 10.68 -14.89 1.20
C GLY A 14 10.56 -15.00 -0.32
N MET A 15 9.77 -14.12 -0.97
CA MET A 15 9.78 -14.01 -2.43
C MET A 15 11.03 -13.24 -2.88
N THR A 16 11.99 -13.91 -3.52
CA THR A 16 13.25 -13.29 -3.95
C THR A 16 13.43 -13.23 -5.46
N CYS A 17 12.50 -13.80 -6.22
CA CYS A 17 12.58 -13.92 -7.68
C CYS A 17 11.20 -13.84 -8.34
N SER A 18 11.15 -13.38 -9.58
CA SER A 18 9.94 -13.37 -10.42
C SER A 18 9.29 -14.75 -10.55
N SER A 19 10.09 -15.82 -10.58
CA SER A 19 9.58 -17.19 -10.60
C SER A 19 8.83 -17.58 -9.31
N CYS A 20 9.22 -17.02 -8.16
CA CYS A 20 8.53 -17.23 -6.88
C CYS A 20 7.12 -16.65 -6.93
N VAL A 21 6.99 -15.45 -7.51
CA VAL A 21 5.73 -14.74 -7.69
C VAL A 21 4.73 -15.59 -8.48
N ASN A 22 5.15 -16.09 -9.66
CA ASN A 22 4.28 -16.93 -10.48
C ASN A 22 3.83 -18.22 -9.77
N THR A 23 4.66 -18.77 -8.89
CA THR A 23 4.33 -20.00 -8.15
C THR A 23 3.23 -19.73 -7.13
N VAL A 24 3.38 -18.66 -6.35
CA VAL A 24 2.38 -18.28 -5.33
C VAL A 24 1.09 -17.79 -5.98
N GLU A 25 1.18 -17.01 -7.05
CA GLU A 25 0.01 -16.53 -7.79
C GLU A 25 -0.82 -17.69 -8.35
N LYS A 26 -0.16 -18.69 -8.94
CA LYS A 26 -0.84 -19.91 -9.41
C LYS A 26 -1.47 -20.71 -8.27
N ALA A 27 -0.78 -20.83 -7.13
CA ALA A 27 -1.31 -21.55 -5.96
C ALA A 27 -2.59 -20.90 -5.42
N LEU A 28 -2.64 -19.56 -5.37
CA LEU A 28 -3.81 -18.81 -4.92
C LEU A 28 -4.95 -18.84 -5.96
N ASN A 29 -4.65 -18.64 -7.25
CA ASN A 29 -5.65 -18.69 -8.33
C ASN A 29 -6.18 -20.11 -8.62
N SER A 30 -5.58 -21.16 -8.04
CA SER A 30 -6.11 -22.52 -8.12
C SER A 30 -7.33 -22.74 -7.22
N LEU A 31 -7.60 -21.82 -6.28
CA LEU A 31 -8.75 -21.87 -5.40
C LEU A 31 -10.02 -21.39 -6.12
N ALA A 32 -11.14 -22.09 -5.90
CA ALA A 32 -12.38 -21.80 -6.61
C ALA A 32 -12.94 -20.41 -6.24
N GLY A 33 -13.15 -19.56 -7.25
CA GLY A 33 -13.69 -18.22 -7.06
C GLY A 33 -12.70 -17.19 -6.50
N VAL A 34 -11.41 -17.53 -6.43
CA VAL A 34 -10.35 -16.63 -5.97
C VAL A 34 -9.64 -16.00 -7.17
N SER A 35 -9.46 -14.68 -7.13
CA SER A 35 -8.58 -13.96 -8.04
C SER A 35 -7.47 -13.30 -7.22
N ALA A 36 -6.23 -13.72 -7.45
CA ALA A 36 -5.06 -13.23 -6.73
C ALA A 36 -4.07 -12.57 -7.69
N THR A 37 -3.52 -11.44 -7.26
CA THR A 37 -2.46 -10.68 -7.95
C THR A 37 -1.39 -10.31 -6.95
N ILE A 38 -0.13 -10.52 -7.33
CA ILE A 38 1.00 -10.28 -6.43
C ILE A 38 1.79 -9.05 -6.87
N ASN A 39 2.12 -8.20 -5.90
CA ASN A 39 3.05 -7.10 -6.07
C ASN A 39 4.39 -7.46 -5.43
N PHE A 40 5.33 -7.87 -6.26
CA PHE A 40 6.69 -8.22 -5.83
C PHE A 40 7.43 -7.06 -5.14
N ALA A 41 7.24 -5.83 -5.62
CA ALA A 41 7.95 -4.66 -5.09
C ALA A 41 7.55 -4.32 -3.64
N THR A 42 6.35 -4.72 -3.23
CA THR A 42 5.84 -4.48 -1.86
C THR A 42 5.68 -5.76 -1.06
N GLU A 43 6.04 -6.91 -1.62
CA GLU A 43 5.88 -8.24 -1.00
C GLU A 43 4.43 -8.51 -0.56
N THR A 44 3.44 -8.00 -1.32
CA THR A 44 2.01 -8.13 -1.01
C THR A 44 1.26 -8.92 -2.07
N ALA A 45 0.22 -9.65 -1.64
CA ALA A 45 -0.76 -10.29 -2.51
C ALA A 45 -2.15 -9.70 -2.27
N HIS A 46 -2.74 -9.17 -3.34
CA HIS A 46 -4.12 -8.71 -3.36
C HIS A 46 -5.02 -9.84 -3.86
N ILE A 47 -6.03 -10.17 -3.08
CA ILE A 47 -6.88 -11.34 -3.29
C ILE A 47 -8.34 -10.90 -3.23
N LEU A 48 -9.11 -11.27 -4.24
CA LEU A 48 -10.56 -11.17 -4.29
C LEU A 48 -11.11 -12.58 -4.11
N ALA A 49 -11.71 -12.84 -2.96
CA ALA A 49 -12.32 -14.12 -2.63
C ALA A 49 -13.78 -13.94 -2.20
N PRO A 50 -14.63 -14.97 -2.29
CA PRO A 50 -15.98 -14.93 -1.73
C PRO A 50 -15.93 -14.69 -0.22
N ALA A 51 -16.88 -13.92 0.33
CA ALA A 51 -16.95 -13.62 1.77
C ALA A 51 -17.06 -14.89 2.66
N ASP A 52 -17.50 -16.01 2.11
CA ASP A 52 -17.61 -17.30 2.81
C ASP A 52 -16.26 -18.05 2.94
N MET A 53 -15.19 -17.56 2.29
CA MET A 53 -13.88 -18.21 2.29
C MET A 53 -13.03 -17.76 3.50
N ASP A 54 -12.46 -18.71 4.24
CA ASP A 54 -11.60 -18.41 5.38
C ASP A 54 -10.19 -17.99 4.92
N PHE A 55 -9.69 -16.86 5.43
CA PHE A 55 -8.33 -16.38 5.17
C PHE A 55 -7.25 -17.39 5.56
N LYS A 56 -7.54 -18.29 6.51
CA LYS A 56 -6.61 -19.38 6.87
C LYS A 56 -6.37 -20.34 5.71
N GLU A 57 -7.34 -20.53 4.82
CA GLU A 57 -7.18 -21.39 3.65
C GLU A 57 -6.26 -20.76 2.61
N LEU A 58 -6.37 -19.43 2.43
CA LEU A 58 -5.45 -18.65 1.60
C LEU A 58 -4.03 -18.74 2.13
N ILE A 59 -3.82 -18.53 3.43
CA ILE A 59 -2.50 -18.64 4.07
C ILE A 59 -1.92 -20.05 3.91
N LYS A 60 -2.72 -21.09 4.16
CA LYS A 60 -2.30 -22.48 3.96
C LYS A 60 -1.89 -22.78 2.52
N SER A 61 -2.56 -22.17 1.53
CA SER A 61 -2.19 -22.33 0.12
C SER A 61 -0.79 -21.76 -0.14
N VAL A 62 -0.49 -20.59 0.42
CA VAL A 62 0.84 -19.97 0.31
C VAL A 62 1.91 -20.77 1.06
N GLU A 63 1.59 -21.30 2.25
CA GLU A 63 2.49 -22.16 3.02
C GLU A 63 2.81 -23.47 2.29
N LYS A 64 1.82 -24.07 1.60
CA LYS A 64 2.05 -25.25 0.74
C LYS A 64 2.96 -24.95 -0.44
N ALA A 65 2.97 -23.71 -0.93
CA ALA A 65 3.91 -23.26 -1.96
C ALA A 65 5.33 -22.99 -1.40
N GLY A 66 5.52 -23.07 -0.08
CA GLY A 66 6.82 -22.92 0.59
C GLY A 66 7.11 -21.51 1.10
N TYR A 67 6.11 -20.63 1.17
CA TYR A 67 6.26 -19.24 1.59
C TYR A 67 5.45 -18.95 2.85
N LYS A 68 5.85 -17.93 3.62
CA LYS A 68 5.07 -17.49 4.78
C LYS A 68 4.13 -16.38 4.37
N ALA A 69 2.88 -16.44 4.81
CA ALA A 69 1.90 -15.39 4.57
C ALA A 69 1.27 -14.90 5.89
N ALA A 70 1.04 -13.60 5.98
CA ALA A 70 0.34 -12.97 7.09
C ALA A 70 -0.75 -12.04 6.58
N LEU A 71 -1.86 -11.92 7.32
CA LEU A 71 -2.96 -11.05 6.93
C LEU A 71 -2.54 -9.58 7.11
N LEU A 72 -2.53 -8.85 6.00
CA LEU A 72 -2.23 -7.43 5.97
C LEU A 72 -3.57 -6.70 6.08
N GLN A 73 -3.88 -6.22 7.28
CA GLN A 73 -5.17 -5.59 7.57
C GLN A 73 -5.44 -4.47 6.56
N ALA A 74 -6.48 -4.67 5.73
CA ALA A 74 -6.88 -3.79 4.62
C ALA A 74 -7.43 -2.41 5.06
N GLY A 75 -6.99 -1.93 6.23
CA GLY A 75 -7.43 -0.71 6.88
C GLY A 75 -6.29 0.21 7.32
N GLN A 76 -5.04 -0.03 6.88
CA GLN A 76 -4.02 1.02 6.95
C GLN A 76 -4.26 2.03 5.83
N SER A 77 -5.33 2.82 6.01
CA SER A 77 -5.33 4.21 5.55
C SER A 77 -3.93 4.75 5.82
N VAL A 78 -3.29 5.28 4.79
CA VAL A 78 -2.02 6.02 4.91
C VAL A 78 -2.13 6.89 6.15
N THR A 79 -1.53 6.47 7.26
CA THR A 79 -1.51 7.28 8.47
C THR A 79 -0.54 8.40 8.18
N LEU A 80 -1.07 9.43 7.53
CA LEU A 80 -0.49 10.75 7.34
C LEU A 80 -0.41 11.47 8.70
N HIS A 81 -0.05 10.75 9.76
CA HIS A 81 0.16 11.28 11.10
C HIS A 81 1.59 11.01 11.53
N ASN A 82 2.53 11.43 10.67
CA ASN A 82 3.89 11.63 11.09
C ASN A 82 4.01 13.04 11.66
N LYS A 83 4.13 13.17 12.99
CA LYS A 83 4.41 14.46 13.68
C LYS A 83 5.66 15.18 13.11
N LYS A 84 6.51 14.47 12.36
CA LYS A 84 7.67 15.02 11.63
C LYS A 84 7.28 15.92 10.44
N SER A 85 6.06 15.82 9.91
CA SER A 85 5.55 16.68 8.82
C SER A 85 5.37 18.14 9.25
N ALA A 86 5.02 18.39 10.52
CA ALA A 86 4.91 19.74 11.06
C ALA A 86 6.25 20.50 11.00
N ARG A 87 7.38 19.83 11.30
CA ARG A 87 8.72 20.43 11.20
C ARG A 87 9.09 20.77 9.75
N ALA A 88 8.70 19.94 8.78
CA ALA A 88 8.92 20.23 7.37
C ALA A 88 8.14 21.46 6.90
N LEU A 89 6.91 21.66 7.39
CA LEU A 89 6.13 22.88 7.14
C LEU A 89 6.78 24.13 7.75
N PHE A 90 7.38 24.02 8.95
CA PHE A 90 8.14 25.13 9.55
C PHE A 90 9.37 25.54 8.73
N PHE A 91 10.16 24.59 8.22
CA PHE A 91 11.32 24.91 7.38
C PHE A 91 10.92 25.55 6.03
N ALA A 92 9.80 25.11 5.43
CA ALA A 92 9.28 25.71 4.21
C ALA A 92 8.83 27.17 4.41
N ALA A 93 8.18 27.47 5.54
CA ALA A 93 7.73 28.82 5.87
C ALA A 93 8.90 29.81 6.03
N ILE A 94 10.03 29.39 6.62
CA ILE A 94 11.23 30.23 6.80
C ILE A 94 11.82 30.68 5.45
N PHE A 95 11.72 29.87 4.39
CA PHE A 95 12.23 30.24 3.07
C PHE A 95 11.23 31.04 2.22
N ALA A 96 9.93 30.74 2.34
CA ALA A 96 8.89 31.40 1.55
C ALA A 96 8.56 32.82 2.04
N ILE A 97 8.56 33.05 3.36
CA ILE A 97 8.16 34.33 3.95
C ILE A 97 9.11 35.48 3.55
N PRO A 98 10.45 35.33 3.58
CA PRO A 98 11.37 36.38 3.10
C PRO A 98 11.17 36.70 1.63
N ALA A 99 10.96 35.70 0.77
CA ALA A 99 10.76 35.92 -0.66
C ALA A 99 9.47 36.72 -0.95
N VAL A 100 8.37 36.39 -0.27
CA VAL A 100 7.08 37.09 -0.45
C VAL A 100 7.13 38.51 0.13
N THR A 101 7.77 38.69 1.29
CA THR A 101 7.92 40.02 1.90
C THR A 101 8.83 40.93 1.09
N ILE A 102 9.95 40.43 0.56
CA ILE A 102 10.81 41.16 -0.37
C ILE A 102 10.05 41.53 -1.65
N SER A 103 9.24 40.61 -2.19
CA SER A 103 8.42 40.89 -3.37
C SER A 103 7.37 41.98 -3.12
N MET A 104 6.66 41.94 -1.97
CA MET A 104 5.68 42.97 -1.61
C MET A 104 6.32 44.34 -1.38
N VAL A 105 7.50 44.40 -0.75
CA VAL A 105 8.17 45.67 -0.46
C VAL A 105 8.73 46.31 -1.74
N MET A 106 9.23 45.52 -2.70
CA MET A 106 9.72 46.04 -3.98
C MET A 106 8.59 46.60 -4.85
N SER A 107 7.40 45.97 -4.81
CA SER A 107 6.22 46.44 -5.57
C SER A 107 5.71 47.80 -5.08
N TRP A 108 5.80 48.07 -3.78
CA TRP A 108 5.37 49.33 -3.19
C TRP A 108 6.24 50.53 -3.61
N HIS A 109 7.53 50.30 -3.90
CA HIS A 109 8.46 51.37 -4.30
C HIS A 109 8.34 51.79 -5.77
N HIS A 110 7.56 51.07 -6.60
CA HIS A 110 7.35 51.43 -8.00
C HIS A 110 6.11 52.35 -8.21
N GLN A 111 5.28 52.55 -7.19
CA GLN A 111 4.05 53.36 -7.28
C GLN A 111 4.13 54.74 -6.61
N ILE A 112 5.31 55.14 -6.09
CA ILE A 112 5.63 56.49 -5.60
C ILE A 112 6.60 57.17 -6.56
#